data_AF-F9WTZ4-F1
#
_entry.id   AF-F9WTZ4-F1
#
_cell.length_a   1.000
_cell.length_b   1.000
_cell.length_c   1.000
_cell.angle_alpha   90.00
_cell.angle_beta   90.00
_cell.angle_gamma   90.00
#
_symmetry.space_group_name_H-M   'P 1'
#
loop_
_entity.id
_entity.type
_entity.pdbx_description
1 polymer ?
#
loop_
_entity_poly.entity_id
_entity_poly.type
_entity_poly.pdbx_seq_one_letter_code
_entity_poly.pdbx_strand_id
1 'polypeptide(L)'
;MRNGVEVKGGWLRRRGRGREDEMTRDGSRRENADNNINRSDSVSEGIAGRCVSCTGERFTLCVLLLKRPWELLIANLFIRRRVMLVMLVVAILLGCSNQWVDVSSLKASFLVAETDRPGLTFLQNYTIKRRHPVMIVPGFISTALEVWQDDIPCMRYQPRGFNFRERVFGPRLLFLLATDPTCFMQLISLDKKTGHDPEGVKLRSDMGFGAADFFVLGYWVWAKIFINLADIGYDPQSMGILGYDWRLAPHEIHRRDGYYDHLRNYLLYLYHRNNERVVLISHSYGSIIVADFLYWMEKQEPGWMNKYVAHWINVAGTMMGVAKTVSALLSGDAKDTLTLPGPARQLLETYLSRDLRTETFRTWSCQVAMFPRDCNGVFQDIITLQNGTRLPPAKTLQFIAQRLRESGHTALEREAQRVLNDTKILPSLPWAPNSTVFCLYGVGHDTEVGYVLGSDEEVNNTYDEEGRVTNGVIIGDGDGTVPLMSLAYMCRGQEGWKKNVGRVVTREHKNNLMPSMNLRGGPTSGQHVDILGNYELIETVLKIVTGNAEGGKLGDRIYSDVDKHLATAGPCRDPASNETRR
;
A
#
# COMPACT_ATOMS: atom_id res chain seq x y z
N MET A 1 30.02 51.80 26.76
CA MET A 1 30.99 51.96 25.65
C MET A 1 30.24 51.56 24.38
N ARG A 2 29.59 52.48 23.65
CA ARG A 2 30.12 53.40 22.61
C ARG A 2 30.87 52.70 21.47
N ASN A 3 30.25 52.77 20.28
CA ASN A 3 30.75 52.74 18.88
C ASN A 3 29.90 51.78 18.02
N GLY A 4 29.14 52.16 16.98
CA GLY A 4 28.71 53.50 16.54
C GLY A 4 29.28 54.01 15.21
N VAL A 5 28.73 53.56 14.06
CA VAL A 5 28.74 54.16 12.69
C VAL A 5 27.55 53.53 11.91
N GLU A 6 26.39 54.16 11.71
CA GLU A 6 25.97 55.09 10.61
C GLU A 6 26.20 54.60 9.16
N VAL A 7 25.19 54.05 8.47
CA VAL A 7 24.14 54.74 7.67
C VAL A 7 24.64 55.39 6.35
N LYS A 8 24.07 54.94 5.22
CA LYS A 8 23.65 55.80 4.09
C LYS A 8 22.63 55.10 3.20
N GLY A 9 21.50 55.76 2.95
CA GLY A 9 20.49 55.33 1.98
C GLY A 9 20.64 56.03 0.62
N GLY A 10 19.84 55.61 -0.37
CA GLY A 10 19.87 56.20 -1.71
C GLY A 10 18.69 55.79 -2.60
N TRP A 11 17.55 56.47 -2.44
CA TRP A 11 16.51 56.50 -3.48
C TRP A 11 16.95 57.45 -4.60
N LEU A 12 16.75 57.09 -5.88
CA LEU A 12 16.34 58.06 -6.91
C LEU A 12 15.84 57.43 -8.23
N ARG A 13 14.61 57.79 -8.60
CA ARG A 13 14.06 57.68 -9.97
C ARG A 13 14.63 58.79 -10.86
N ARG A 14 14.70 58.57 -12.19
CA ARG A 14 14.17 59.45 -13.28
C ARG A 14 14.42 58.81 -14.65
N ARG A 15 13.38 58.64 -15.50
CA ARG A 15 12.94 59.52 -16.64
C ARG A 15 14.01 59.70 -17.74
N GLY A 16 13.72 59.56 -19.05
CA GLY A 16 12.48 59.19 -19.77
C GLY A 16 12.38 59.87 -21.17
N ARG A 17 11.28 59.64 -21.92
CA ARG A 17 10.90 60.18 -23.27
C ARG A 17 11.70 59.59 -24.45
N GLY A 18 11.18 59.49 -25.69
CA GLY A 18 9.83 59.75 -26.27
C GLY A 18 9.53 58.71 -27.37
N ARG A 19 8.27 58.49 -27.82
CA ARG A 19 7.64 59.12 -29.02
C ARG A 19 8.42 58.89 -30.33
N GLU A 20 7.86 58.65 -31.53
CA GLU A 20 6.51 58.65 -32.16
C GLU A 20 6.54 57.50 -33.24
N ASP A 21 5.52 56.97 -33.92
CA ASP A 21 4.07 57.26 -34.05
C ASP A 21 3.25 56.04 -34.61
N GLU A 22 1.98 56.28 -35.01
CA GLU A 22 1.07 55.60 -35.98
C GLU A 22 0.77 54.08 -35.87
N MET A 23 -0.45 53.60 -35.53
CA MET A 23 -1.83 53.89 -36.00
C MET A 23 -2.28 53.08 -37.24
N THR A 24 -2.75 51.85 -37.00
CA THR A 24 -3.50 51.04 -37.96
C THR A 24 -5.01 51.23 -37.81
N ARG A 25 -5.65 51.89 -38.81
CA ARG A 25 -7.08 51.71 -39.16
C ARG A 25 -7.13 50.75 -40.35
N ASP A 26 -7.88 49.66 -40.40
CA ASP A 26 -9.30 49.40 -40.08
C ASP A 26 -10.29 49.80 -41.19
N GLY A 27 -11.24 48.89 -41.45
CA GLY A 27 -12.31 48.96 -42.44
C GLY A 27 -11.98 48.36 -43.82
N SER A 28 -12.81 47.50 -44.44
CA SER A 28 -14.07 46.86 -43.99
C SER A 28 -14.54 45.81 -45.02
N ARG A 29 -15.22 44.72 -44.59
CA ARG A 29 -16.59 44.31 -45.03
C ARG A 29 -16.92 42.81 -44.90
N ARG A 30 -18.10 42.58 -44.29
CA ARG A 30 -19.15 41.56 -44.58
C ARG A 30 -18.91 40.09 -44.17
N GLU A 31 -19.62 39.70 -43.11
CA GLU A 31 -20.77 38.77 -43.13
C GLU A 31 -20.92 37.91 -44.41
N ASN A 32 -21.08 36.59 -44.35
CA ASN A 32 -22.19 35.93 -43.63
C ASN A 32 -21.93 34.44 -43.35
N ALA A 33 -22.85 33.77 -42.66
CA ALA A 33 -22.70 32.42 -42.10
C ALA A 33 -23.25 31.26 -42.98
N ASP A 34 -22.92 30.04 -42.50
CA ASP A 34 -23.70 28.78 -42.55
C ASP A 34 -23.67 27.79 -43.75
N ASN A 35 -23.26 26.57 -43.37
CA ASN A 35 -23.87 25.25 -43.63
C ASN A 35 -23.67 24.43 -44.94
N ASN A 36 -22.76 23.44 -44.81
CA ASN A 36 -23.09 21.99 -44.70
C ASN A 36 -23.22 21.08 -45.97
N ILE A 37 -23.03 19.77 -45.74
CA ILE A 37 -23.43 18.56 -46.50
C ILE A 37 -22.37 17.83 -47.39
N ASN A 38 -21.93 16.67 -46.88
CA ASN A 38 -21.59 15.36 -47.48
C ASN A 38 -21.37 15.17 -49.00
N ARG A 39 -20.29 14.43 -49.34
CA ARG A 39 -20.16 13.21 -50.21
C ARG A 39 -18.65 12.89 -50.37
N SER A 40 -18.13 11.71 -50.04
CA SER A 40 -18.19 10.38 -50.71
C SER A 40 -17.55 10.34 -52.11
N ASP A 41 -16.59 9.41 -52.27
CA ASP A 41 -16.17 8.76 -53.54
C ASP A 41 -15.42 9.64 -54.59
N SER A 42 -14.48 9.14 -55.42
CA SER A 42 -13.72 7.87 -55.51
C SER A 42 -12.70 7.94 -56.68
N VAL A 43 -11.96 6.85 -56.98
CA VAL A 43 -11.32 6.51 -58.31
C VAL A 43 -10.07 7.34 -58.69
N SER A 44 -8.87 6.73 -58.82
CA SER A 44 -8.17 6.20 -60.04
C SER A 44 -7.78 7.30 -61.07
N GLU A 45 -6.73 7.24 -61.92
CA GLU A 45 -5.72 6.24 -62.32
C GLU A 45 -4.56 6.96 -63.07
N GLY A 46 -3.52 6.23 -63.52
CA GLY A 46 -2.50 6.74 -64.47
C GLY A 46 -1.07 6.77 -63.91
N ILE A 47 -0.22 5.73 -64.04
CA ILE A 47 0.39 5.10 -65.24
C ILE A 47 1.48 5.96 -65.91
N ALA A 48 2.74 5.56 -65.69
CA ALA A 48 3.86 5.42 -66.64
C ALA A 48 5.20 5.56 -65.87
N GLY A 49 6.21 4.70 -65.97
CA GLY A 49 6.37 3.49 -66.79
C GLY A 49 7.73 3.47 -67.49
N ARG A 50 8.63 2.56 -67.08
CA ARG A 50 9.72 1.97 -67.90
C ARG A 50 10.52 0.95 -67.08
N CYS A 51 10.47 -0.31 -67.50
CA CYS A 51 11.48 -1.31 -67.15
C CYS A 51 12.51 -1.40 -68.27
N VAL A 52 13.78 -1.61 -67.93
CA VAL A 52 14.79 -2.21 -68.82
C VAL A 52 15.47 -3.33 -68.05
N SER A 53 15.72 -4.44 -68.74
CA SER A 53 16.19 -5.70 -68.18
C SER A 53 17.68 -5.72 -67.88
N CYS A 54 18.07 -6.35 -66.77
CA CYS A 54 19.34 -7.08 -66.66
C CYS A 54 19.06 -8.50 -66.15
N THR A 55 19.46 -9.49 -66.94
CA THR A 55 19.39 -10.93 -66.63
C THR A 55 20.67 -11.41 -65.95
N GLY A 56 20.55 -12.30 -64.95
CA GLY A 56 21.66 -13.12 -64.46
C GLY A 56 21.82 -13.16 -62.94
N GLU A 57 21.83 -14.38 -62.39
CA GLU A 57 22.33 -14.74 -61.06
C GLU A 57 21.76 -14.04 -59.80
N ARG A 58 20.70 -14.65 -59.22
CA ARG A 58 20.55 -14.96 -57.76
C ARG A 58 19.17 -15.55 -57.44
N PHE A 59 18.91 -16.78 -57.90
CA PHE A 59 17.64 -17.47 -57.65
C PHE A 59 17.59 -18.23 -56.30
N THR A 60 18.03 -17.58 -55.21
CA THR A 60 18.10 -18.24 -53.87
C THR A 60 17.86 -17.29 -52.68
N LEU A 61 16.92 -16.33 -52.75
CA LEU A 61 16.59 -15.50 -51.58
C LEU A 61 15.15 -14.94 -51.49
N CYS A 62 14.13 -15.67 -51.97
CA CYS A 62 12.74 -15.15 -51.95
C CYS A 62 11.64 -16.16 -51.55
N VAL A 63 11.95 -17.16 -50.69
CA VAL A 63 10.97 -18.20 -50.25
C VAL A 63 10.90 -18.37 -48.72
N LEU A 64 11.61 -17.56 -47.92
CA LEU A 64 11.71 -17.71 -46.46
C LEU A 64 11.00 -16.66 -45.59
N LEU A 65 10.11 -15.83 -46.17
CA LEU A 65 9.38 -14.78 -45.43
C LEU A 65 7.84 -14.94 -45.40
N LEU A 66 7.32 -16.15 -45.66
CA LEU A 66 5.88 -16.45 -45.55
C LEU A 66 5.60 -17.76 -44.80
N LYS A 67 5.97 -17.83 -43.51
CA LYS A 67 5.48 -18.88 -42.59
C LYS A 67 4.80 -18.30 -41.34
N ARG A 68 3.48 -18.52 -41.30
CA ARG A 68 2.63 -18.75 -40.11
C ARG A 68 2.22 -17.56 -39.21
N PRO A 69 1.54 -16.52 -39.74
CA PRO A 69 0.72 -15.63 -38.89
C PRO A 69 -0.55 -16.34 -38.35
N TRP A 70 -1.05 -17.37 -39.06
CA TRP A 70 -2.29 -18.06 -38.69
C TRP A 70 -2.15 -18.98 -37.47
N GLU A 71 -0.97 -19.59 -37.24
CA GLU A 71 -0.75 -20.46 -36.07
C GLU A 71 -0.73 -19.65 -34.76
N LEU A 72 -0.23 -18.42 -34.77
CA LEU A 72 -0.32 -17.49 -33.64
C LEU A 72 -1.76 -17.03 -33.38
N LEU A 73 -2.56 -16.83 -34.42
CA LEU A 73 -3.98 -16.49 -34.28
C LEU A 73 -4.76 -17.67 -33.68
N ILE A 74 -4.54 -18.87 -34.22
CA ILE A 74 -5.15 -20.13 -33.74
C ILE A 74 -4.69 -20.46 -32.31
N ALA A 75 -3.40 -20.29 -31.99
CA ALA A 75 -2.91 -20.48 -30.63
C ALA A 75 -3.56 -19.50 -29.64
N ASN A 76 -3.70 -18.20 -29.96
CA ASN A 76 -4.44 -17.26 -29.12
C ASN A 76 -5.93 -17.62 -29.01
N LEU A 77 -6.55 -18.17 -30.07
CA LEU A 77 -7.94 -18.64 -30.06
C LEU A 77 -8.12 -19.88 -29.16
N PHE A 78 -7.19 -20.85 -29.23
CA PHE A 78 -7.18 -22.02 -28.36
C PHE A 78 -6.80 -21.68 -26.91
N ILE A 79 -5.89 -20.73 -26.67
CA ILE A 79 -5.56 -20.25 -25.31
C ILE A 79 -6.75 -19.51 -24.71
N ARG A 80 -7.39 -18.57 -25.44
CA ARG A 80 -8.63 -17.92 -24.98
C ARG A 80 -9.73 -18.94 -24.72
N ARG A 81 -9.93 -19.92 -25.62
CA ARG A 81 -10.90 -21.00 -25.39
C ARG A 81 -10.52 -21.87 -24.20
N ARG A 82 -9.25 -22.20 -23.96
CA ARG A 82 -8.79 -22.97 -22.78
C ARG A 82 -8.98 -22.19 -21.49
N VAL A 83 -8.65 -20.89 -21.43
CA VAL A 83 -8.89 -20.06 -20.23
C VAL A 83 -10.40 -19.94 -19.96
N MET A 84 -11.20 -19.67 -20.99
CA MET A 84 -12.67 -19.66 -20.85
C MET A 84 -13.22 -21.03 -20.44
N LEU A 85 -12.67 -22.13 -20.95
CA LEU A 85 -13.05 -23.50 -20.57
C LEU A 85 -12.61 -23.83 -19.15
N VAL A 86 -11.44 -23.40 -18.69
CA VAL A 86 -10.99 -23.56 -17.29
C VAL A 86 -11.87 -22.74 -16.36
N MET A 87 -12.19 -21.49 -16.69
CA MET A 87 -13.13 -20.66 -15.91
C MET A 87 -14.55 -21.27 -15.91
N LEU A 88 -15.00 -21.83 -17.04
CA LEU A 88 -16.27 -22.55 -17.15
C LEU A 88 -16.26 -23.84 -16.33
N VAL A 89 -15.18 -24.62 -16.36
CA VAL A 89 -15.02 -25.87 -15.59
C VAL A 89 -14.92 -25.56 -14.10
N VAL A 90 -14.22 -24.50 -13.69
CA VAL A 90 -14.22 -24.02 -12.29
C VAL A 90 -15.63 -23.58 -11.88
N ALA A 91 -16.34 -22.82 -12.71
CA ALA A 91 -17.73 -22.43 -12.44
C ALA A 91 -18.70 -23.63 -12.39
N ILE A 92 -18.50 -24.65 -13.23
CA ILE A 92 -19.28 -25.91 -13.22
C ILE A 92 -18.92 -26.74 -11.99
N LEU A 93 -17.65 -26.86 -11.61
CA LEU A 93 -17.24 -27.59 -10.40
C LEU A 93 -17.80 -26.93 -9.13
N LEU A 94 -17.77 -25.58 -9.06
CA LEU A 94 -18.40 -24.80 -8.00
C LEU A 94 -19.95 -24.89 -8.02
N GLY A 95 -20.55 -25.08 -9.20
CA GLY A 95 -21.99 -25.26 -9.36
C GLY A 95 -22.49 -26.70 -9.13
N CYS A 96 -21.63 -27.70 -9.32
CA CYS A 96 -21.95 -29.11 -9.13
C CYS A 96 -21.70 -29.61 -7.69
N SER A 97 -20.93 -28.87 -6.88
CA SER A 97 -20.86 -29.08 -5.43
C SER A 97 -22.15 -28.59 -4.76
N ASN A 98 -23.21 -29.41 -4.83
CA ASN A 98 -24.55 -29.10 -4.34
C ASN A 98 -24.61 -28.82 -2.83
N GLN A 99 -24.61 -27.54 -2.47
CA GLN A 99 -25.65 -26.98 -1.61
C GLN A 99 -26.20 -25.71 -2.29
N TRP A 100 -27.25 -25.11 -1.73
CA TRP A 100 -27.84 -23.87 -2.24
C TRP A 100 -26.87 -22.69 -2.03
N VAL A 101 -25.91 -22.55 -2.95
CA VAL A 101 -24.94 -21.47 -2.95
C VAL A 101 -25.57 -20.21 -3.53
N ASP A 102 -25.81 -19.21 -2.67
CA ASP A 102 -26.23 -17.90 -3.14
C ASP A 102 -25.06 -17.14 -3.78
N VAL A 103 -25.02 -17.20 -5.12
CA VAL A 103 -24.05 -16.48 -5.97
C VAL A 103 -24.13 -14.95 -5.78
N SER A 104 -25.20 -14.41 -5.17
CA SER A 104 -25.28 -13.00 -4.77
C SER A 104 -24.17 -12.62 -3.76
N SER A 105 -23.87 -13.51 -2.80
CA SER A 105 -22.85 -13.28 -1.77
C SER A 105 -21.43 -13.17 -2.35
N LEU A 106 -21.14 -13.97 -3.39
CA LEU A 106 -19.90 -13.86 -4.14
C LEU A 106 -19.84 -12.54 -4.92
N LYS A 107 -20.93 -12.15 -5.60
CA LYS A 107 -21.01 -10.85 -6.31
C LYS A 107 -20.81 -9.66 -5.37
N ALA A 108 -21.30 -9.71 -4.13
CA ALA A 108 -21.11 -8.67 -3.12
C ALA A 108 -19.62 -8.46 -2.76
N SER A 109 -18.77 -9.48 -2.90
CA SER A 109 -17.31 -9.35 -2.72
C SER A 109 -16.68 -8.42 -3.77
N PHE A 110 -17.31 -8.31 -4.94
CA PHE A 110 -16.86 -7.52 -6.11
C PHE A 110 -17.61 -6.20 -6.28
N LEU A 111 -18.65 -5.94 -5.48
CA LEU A 111 -19.49 -4.75 -5.59
C LEU A 111 -18.95 -3.63 -4.69
N VAL A 112 -18.76 -2.44 -5.28
CA VAL A 112 -18.32 -1.23 -4.56
C VAL A 112 -19.47 -0.25 -4.35
N ALA A 113 -20.38 -0.14 -5.32
CA ALA A 113 -21.52 0.78 -5.30
C ALA A 113 -22.79 0.12 -4.71
N GLU A 114 -22.71 -0.31 -3.46
CA GLU A 114 -23.86 -0.86 -2.72
C GLU A 114 -24.91 0.24 -2.50
N THR A 115 -26.21 -0.10 -2.56
CA THR A 115 -27.31 0.88 -2.50
C THR A 115 -27.64 1.37 -1.09
N ASP A 116 -27.24 0.61 -0.08
CA ASP A 116 -27.40 0.88 1.36
C ASP A 116 -26.10 1.42 2.00
N ARG A 117 -25.09 1.73 1.18
CA ARG A 117 -23.76 2.13 1.64
C ARG A 117 -23.78 3.38 2.54
N PRO A 118 -22.84 3.50 3.50
CA PRO A 118 -22.84 4.56 4.51
C PRO A 118 -22.93 6.00 3.98
N GLY A 119 -22.36 6.33 2.82
CA GLY A 119 -22.40 7.67 2.24
C GLY A 119 -23.82 8.14 1.92
N LEU A 120 -24.64 7.24 1.36
CA LEU A 120 -26.04 7.53 1.04
C LEU A 120 -26.92 7.69 2.27
N THR A 121 -26.69 6.89 3.32
CA THR A 121 -27.42 7.01 4.59
C THR A 121 -26.93 8.23 5.40
N PHE A 122 -25.64 8.57 5.31
CA PHE A 122 -25.06 9.77 5.92
C PHE A 122 -25.68 11.07 5.36
N LEU A 123 -25.93 11.13 4.05
CA LEU A 123 -26.60 12.26 3.39
C LEU A 123 -28.01 12.57 3.93
N GLN A 124 -28.69 11.55 4.47
CA GLN A 124 -30.03 11.64 5.07
C GLN A 124 -29.97 12.06 6.54
N ASN A 125 -28.97 11.55 7.27
CA ASN A 125 -28.86 11.70 8.72
C ASN A 125 -28.07 12.92 9.21
N TYR A 126 -27.19 13.51 8.36
CA TYR A 126 -26.30 14.60 8.76
C TYR A 126 -26.38 15.83 7.85
N THR A 127 -26.38 17.01 8.47
CA THR A 127 -26.45 18.32 7.79
C THR A 127 -25.10 18.80 7.29
N ILE A 128 -24.02 18.60 8.07
CA ILE A 128 -22.65 18.93 7.64
C ILE A 128 -22.11 17.77 6.81
N LYS A 129 -21.84 18.03 5.53
CA LYS A 129 -21.48 17.01 4.52
C LYS A 129 -20.02 17.02 4.09
N ARG A 130 -19.29 18.12 4.33
CA ARG A 130 -17.85 18.24 4.07
C ARG A 130 -17.26 19.34 4.95
N ARG A 131 -16.08 19.11 5.51
CA ARG A 131 -15.32 20.13 6.26
C ARG A 131 -13.83 20.04 5.96
N HIS A 132 -13.18 19.01 6.46
CA HIS A 132 -11.74 18.85 6.33
C HIS A 132 -11.39 18.22 4.98
N PRO A 133 -10.40 18.74 4.22
CA PRO A 133 -9.80 17.98 3.15
C PRO A 133 -9.13 16.70 3.68
N VAL A 134 -9.02 15.67 2.84
CA VAL A 134 -8.58 14.32 3.21
C VAL A 134 -7.30 13.96 2.46
N MET A 135 -6.30 13.44 3.16
CA MET A 135 -5.06 12.93 2.55
C MET A 135 -4.80 11.49 3.01
N ILE A 136 -4.72 10.56 2.06
CA ILE A 136 -4.67 9.12 2.31
C ILE A 136 -3.27 8.56 2.04
N VAL A 137 -2.74 7.80 3.00
CA VAL A 137 -1.48 7.06 2.90
C VAL A 137 -1.76 5.55 2.94
N PRO A 138 -1.64 4.83 1.81
CA PRO A 138 -1.96 3.41 1.71
C PRO A 138 -1.07 2.50 2.58
N GLY A 139 -1.49 1.25 2.78
CA GLY A 139 -0.70 0.19 3.40
C GLY A 139 0.16 -0.64 2.43
N PHE A 140 0.85 -1.65 2.96
CA PHE A 140 1.67 -2.59 2.19
C PHE A 140 0.86 -3.27 1.08
N ILE A 141 1.42 -3.33 -0.14
CA ILE A 141 0.79 -3.94 -1.33
C ILE A 141 -0.54 -3.27 -1.79
N SER A 142 -1.08 -2.29 -1.05
CA SER A 142 -2.38 -1.66 -1.35
C SER A 142 -2.37 -0.62 -2.49
N THR A 143 -1.22 -0.34 -3.09
CA THR A 143 -1.09 0.44 -4.33
C THR A 143 -0.30 -0.28 -5.39
N ALA A 144 -0.69 -0.10 -6.65
CA ALA A 144 0.02 -0.62 -7.80
C ALA A 144 1.45 -0.05 -7.89
N LEU A 145 2.41 -0.93 -8.18
CA LEU A 145 3.70 -0.56 -8.73
C LEU A 145 3.68 -0.82 -10.24
N GLU A 146 4.31 0.05 -11.02
CA GLU A 146 4.46 -0.06 -12.47
C GLU A 146 5.92 -0.30 -12.86
N VAL A 147 6.13 -1.10 -13.91
CA VAL A 147 7.44 -1.33 -14.52
C VAL A 147 7.85 -0.13 -15.38
N TRP A 148 9.01 0.46 -15.07
CA TRP A 148 9.66 1.50 -15.85
C TRP A 148 10.90 1.00 -16.60
N GLN A 149 11.45 -0.14 -16.18
CA GLN A 149 12.53 -0.86 -16.87
C GLN A 149 12.50 -2.33 -16.44
N ASP A 150 12.71 -3.24 -17.38
CA ASP A 150 12.70 -4.71 -17.20
C ASP A 150 13.81 -5.41 -18.03
N ASP A 151 14.95 -4.74 -18.22
CA ASP A 151 16.06 -5.21 -19.05
C ASP A 151 16.93 -6.27 -18.35
N ILE A 152 16.29 -7.36 -17.95
CA ILE A 152 16.91 -8.53 -17.30
C ILE A 152 16.85 -9.77 -18.22
N PRO A 153 17.80 -10.73 -18.09
CA PRO A 153 17.91 -11.84 -19.03
C PRO A 153 16.61 -12.62 -19.24
N CYS A 154 15.88 -12.96 -18.18
CA CYS A 154 14.63 -13.74 -18.30
C CYS A 154 13.52 -12.99 -19.05
N MET A 155 13.49 -11.66 -18.98
CA MET A 155 12.51 -10.80 -19.66
C MET A 155 12.85 -10.61 -21.15
N ARG A 156 14.14 -10.58 -21.51
CA ARG A 156 14.59 -10.49 -22.93
C ARG A 156 14.13 -11.68 -23.79
N TYR A 157 13.90 -12.85 -23.20
CA TYR A 157 13.39 -14.04 -23.89
C TYR A 157 11.86 -14.16 -23.91
N GLN A 158 11.12 -13.26 -23.22
CA GLN A 158 9.67 -13.30 -23.23
C GLN A 158 9.12 -12.90 -24.61
N PRO A 159 8.10 -13.60 -25.15
CA PRO A 159 7.65 -13.44 -26.54
C PRO A 159 6.91 -12.12 -26.85
N ARG A 160 6.89 -11.16 -25.92
CA ARG A 160 6.34 -9.80 -26.07
C ARG A 160 7.22 -8.82 -25.28
N GLY A 161 7.91 -7.92 -26.00
CA GLY A 161 8.93 -7.04 -25.42
C GLY A 161 8.41 -5.99 -24.43
N PHE A 162 9.37 -5.31 -23.77
CA PHE A 162 9.28 -4.19 -22.83
C PHE A 162 7.92 -3.94 -22.15
N ASN A 163 7.83 -4.22 -20.86
CA ASN A 163 6.60 -4.12 -20.07
C ASN A 163 6.35 -2.68 -19.57
N PHE A 164 6.49 -1.65 -20.43
CA PHE A 164 6.37 -0.26 -19.99
C PHE A 164 5.02 0.05 -19.33
N ARG A 165 5.09 0.53 -18.09
CA ARG A 165 3.97 0.88 -17.21
C ARG A 165 2.96 -0.26 -16.98
N GLU A 166 3.37 -1.50 -17.21
CA GLU A 166 2.59 -2.65 -16.78
C GLU A 166 2.62 -2.72 -15.25
N ARG A 167 1.45 -2.84 -14.62
CA ARG A 167 1.33 -2.99 -13.17
C ARG A 167 1.86 -4.36 -12.73
N VAL A 168 2.60 -4.42 -11.62
CA VAL A 168 3.17 -5.66 -11.06
C VAL A 168 2.10 -6.74 -10.84
N PHE A 169 0.91 -6.37 -10.38
CA PHE A 169 -0.25 -7.29 -10.26
C PHE A 169 -1.29 -7.08 -11.37
N GLY A 170 -0.88 -6.47 -12.49
CA GLY A 170 -1.67 -6.40 -13.71
C GLY A 170 -1.73 -7.75 -14.44
N PRO A 171 -2.70 -7.98 -15.34
CA PRO A 171 -2.92 -9.28 -15.98
C PRO A 171 -1.70 -9.88 -16.68
N ARG A 172 -0.81 -9.03 -17.21
CA ARG A 172 0.41 -9.45 -17.92
C ARG A 172 1.50 -9.99 -16.99
N LEU A 173 1.73 -9.33 -15.85
CA LEU A 173 2.74 -9.76 -14.89
C LEU A 173 2.20 -10.85 -13.94
N LEU A 174 0.88 -10.92 -13.72
CA LEU A 174 0.24 -12.12 -13.16
C LEU A 174 0.36 -13.34 -14.11
N PHE A 175 0.27 -13.14 -15.42
CA PHE A 175 0.54 -14.21 -16.38
C PHE A 175 2.01 -14.64 -16.32
N LEU A 176 2.96 -13.69 -16.20
CA LEU A 176 4.37 -14.02 -15.97
C LEU A 176 4.56 -14.84 -14.68
N LEU A 177 3.97 -14.43 -13.55
CA LEU A 177 4.01 -15.21 -12.30
C LEU A 177 3.48 -16.64 -12.47
N ALA A 178 2.45 -16.84 -13.31
CA ALA A 178 1.89 -18.17 -13.58
C ALA A 178 2.73 -19.03 -14.53
N THR A 179 3.55 -18.45 -15.42
CA THR A 179 4.36 -19.19 -16.41
C THR A 179 5.85 -19.28 -16.07
N ASP A 180 6.38 -18.26 -15.41
CA ASP A 180 7.78 -18.10 -15.00
C ASP A 180 7.82 -17.32 -13.66
N PRO A 181 7.46 -17.98 -12.55
CA PRO A 181 7.46 -17.38 -11.22
C PRO A 181 8.85 -16.89 -10.81
N THR A 182 9.92 -17.56 -11.25
CA THR A 182 11.30 -17.14 -10.99
C THR A 182 11.60 -15.77 -11.61
N CYS A 183 11.23 -15.55 -12.88
CA CYS A 183 11.43 -14.26 -13.54
C CYS A 183 10.57 -13.15 -12.92
N PHE A 184 9.32 -13.45 -12.53
CA PHE A 184 8.49 -12.50 -11.80
C PHE A 184 9.12 -12.10 -10.45
N MET A 185 9.60 -13.08 -9.69
CA MET A 185 10.23 -12.85 -8.38
C MET A 185 11.56 -12.08 -8.51
N GLN A 186 12.34 -12.32 -9.56
CA GLN A 186 13.50 -11.48 -9.91
C GLN A 186 13.12 -10.03 -10.24
N LEU A 187 12.03 -9.82 -10.98
CA LEU A 187 11.55 -8.48 -11.36
C LEU A 187 11.07 -7.65 -10.16
N ILE A 188 10.44 -8.26 -9.15
CA ILE A 188 9.93 -7.55 -7.96
C ILE A 188 10.95 -7.45 -6.81
N SER A 189 12.05 -8.21 -6.88
CA SER A 189 13.13 -8.14 -5.90
C SER A 189 13.85 -6.80 -5.92
N LEU A 190 14.43 -6.42 -4.79
CA LEU A 190 15.43 -5.35 -4.70
C LEU A 190 16.83 -5.98 -4.74
N ASP A 191 17.86 -5.21 -5.10
CA ASP A 191 19.24 -5.70 -5.08
C ASP A 191 19.72 -5.95 -3.65
N LYS A 192 20.33 -7.13 -3.44
CA LYS A 192 20.81 -7.60 -2.13
C LYS A 192 21.86 -6.70 -1.49
N LYS A 193 22.56 -5.86 -2.25
CA LYS A 193 23.69 -5.03 -1.80
C LYS A 193 23.33 -3.57 -1.64
N THR A 194 22.53 -2.99 -2.54
CA THR A 194 22.10 -1.59 -2.49
C THR A 194 20.80 -1.40 -1.70
N GLY A 195 19.87 -2.36 -1.77
CA GLY A 195 18.51 -2.21 -1.25
C GLY A 195 17.57 -1.42 -2.16
N HIS A 196 17.99 -1.12 -3.40
CA HIS A 196 17.20 -0.43 -4.43
C HIS A 196 16.88 -1.37 -5.60
N ASP A 197 16.29 -0.86 -6.70
CA ASP A 197 16.05 -1.71 -7.87
C ASP A 197 17.38 -2.28 -8.42
N PRO A 198 17.45 -3.56 -8.83
CA PRO A 198 18.63 -4.13 -9.44
C PRO A 198 18.90 -3.55 -10.83
N GLU A 199 20.14 -3.69 -11.31
CA GLU A 199 20.53 -3.21 -12.65
C GLU A 199 19.62 -3.80 -13.74
N GLY A 200 19.19 -2.95 -14.67
CA GLY A 200 18.21 -3.30 -15.70
C GLY A 200 16.73 -3.21 -15.25
N VAL A 201 16.44 -3.18 -13.94
CA VAL A 201 15.08 -3.06 -13.41
C VAL A 201 14.81 -1.65 -12.87
N LYS A 202 13.55 -1.20 -13.01
CA LYS A 202 13.06 0.01 -12.37
C LYS A 202 11.57 -0.12 -12.11
N LEU A 203 11.15 -0.17 -10.85
CA LEU A 203 9.71 -0.16 -10.49
C LEU A 203 9.37 1.14 -9.76
N ARG A 204 8.24 1.77 -10.06
CA ARG A 204 7.78 2.98 -9.35
C ARG A 204 6.32 2.84 -8.95
N SER A 205 5.91 3.53 -7.89
CA SER A 205 4.49 3.61 -7.55
C SER A 205 3.70 4.24 -8.70
N ASP A 206 2.56 3.65 -9.00
CA ASP A 206 1.50 4.32 -9.76
C ASP A 206 0.92 5.47 -8.90
N MET A 207 0.21 6.42 -9.52
CA MET A 207 -0.22 7.68 -8.91
C MET A 207 -1.73 7.92 -9.04
N GLY A 208 -2.32 8.56 -8.02
CA GLY A 208 -3.74 8.91 -7.98
C GLY A 208 -4.66 7.74 -7.60
N PHE A 209 -5.98 7.99 -7.64
CA PHE A 209 -7.01 7.06 -7.15
C PHE A 209 -7.00 5.69 -7.83
N GLY A 210 -6.84 5.67 -9.15
CA GLY A 210 -6.80 4.45 -9.96
C GLY A 210 -5.66 3.48 -9.61
N ALA A 211 -4.64 3.92 -8.87
CA ALA A 211 -3.57 3.08 -8.33
C ALA A 211 -3.97 2.27 -7.09
N ALA A 212 -5.09 2.65 -6.43
CA ALA A 212 -5.52 2.17 -5.12
C ALA A 212 -6.97 1.66 -5.06
N ASP A 213 -7.79 1.96 -6.09
CA ASP A 213 -9.17 1.47 -6.19
C ASP A 213 -9.24 -0.06 -6.07
N PHE A 214 -8.49 -0.74 -6.94
CA PHE A 214 -8.47 -2.19 -7.10
C PHE A 214 -7.03 -2.68 -7.22
N PHE A 215 -6.68 -3.69 -6.43
CA PHE A 215 -5.36 -4.32 -6.44
C PHE A 215 -5.17 -5.23 -7.67
N VAL A 216 -6.17 -6.07 -7.90
CA VAL A 216 -6.36 -6.91 -9.09
C VAL A 216 -7.83 -6.80 -9.52
N LEU A 217 -8.17 -7.29 -10.72
CA LEU A 217 -9.54 -7.17 -11.25
C LEU A 217 -10.58 -7.70 -10.24
N GLY A 218 -11.41 -6.79 -9.72
CA GLY A 218 -12.47 -7.10 -8.76
C GLY A 218 -12.07 -7.07 -7.28
N TYR A 219 -10.79 -7.04 -6.93
CA TYR A 219 -10.34 -6.94 -5.53
C TYR A 219 -10.20 -5.47 -5.12
N TRP A 220 -11.27 -4.89 -4.57
CA TRP A 220 -11.28 -3.51 -4.09
C TRP A 220 -10.36 -3.34 -2.88
N VAL A 221 -9.69 -2.19 -2.75
CA VAL A 221 -8.94 -1.84 -1.55
C VAL A 221 -9.47 -0.53 -0.97
N TRP A 222 -9.29 0.58 -1.66
CA TRP A 222 -9.77 1.89 -1.22
C TRP A 222 -11.09 2.32 -1.86
N ALA A 223 -11.55 1.65 -2.91
CA ALA A 223 -12.73 2.07 -3.68
C ALA A 223 -14.01 2.26 -2.83
N LYS A 224 -14.22 1.45 -1.78
CA LYS A 224 -15.34 1.63 -0.83
C LYS A 224 -15.20 2.91 0.00
N ILE A 225 -14.00 3.28 0.45
CA ILE A 225 -13.78 4.57 1.14
C ILE A 225 -14.04 5.73 0.17
N PHE A 226 -13.51 5.67 -1.04
CA PHE A 226 -13.64 6.75 -2.02
C PHE A 226 -15.08 7.02 -2.44
N ILE A 227 -15.89 5.99 -2.73
CA ILE A 227 -17.27 6.20 -3.17
C ILE A 227 -18.15 6.81 -2.06
N ASN A 228 -17.96 6.39 -0.81
CA ASN A 228 -18.70 6.93 0.33
C ASN A 228 -18.27 8.37 0.67
N LEU A 229 -17.01 8.75 0.42
CA LEU A 229 -16.55 10.14 0.47
C LEU A 229 -17.11 10.96 -0.71
N ALA A 230 -17.16 10.40 -1.91
CA ALA A 230 -17.71 11.06 -3.10
C ALA A 230 -19.22 11.34 -2.95
N ASP A 231 -19.99 10.42 -2.35
CA ASP A 231 -21.41 10.62 -2.05
C ASP A 231 -21.67 11.91 -1.24
N ILE A 232 -20.80 12.23 -0.28
CA ILE A 232 -20.91 13.43 0.56
C ILE A 232 -20.18 14.67 -0.03
N GLY A 233 -19.67 14.56 -1.26
CA GLY A 233 -19.11 15.69 -2.02
C GLY A 233 -17.61 15.88 -1.90
N TYR A 234 -16.83 14.82 -1.66
CA TYR A 234 -15.37 14.86 -1.87
C TYR A 234 -15.01 14.60 -3.34
N ASP A 235 -13.92 15.23 -3.76
CA ASP A 235 -13.42 15.29 -5.14
C ASP A 235 -11.87 15.30 -5.14
N PRO A 236 -11.18 15.16 -6.27
CA PRO A 236 -9.72 15.26 -6.34
C PRO A 236 -9.12 16.64 -5.93
N GLN A 237 -9.95 17.66 -5.65
CA GLN A 237 -9.53 18.97 -5.15
C GLN A 237 -9.64 19.08 -3.62
N SER A 238 -10.15 18.03 -2.95
CA SER A 238 -10.39 17.96 -1.51
C SER A 238 -10.08 16.62 -0.87
N MET A 239 -9.84 15.61 -1.69
CA MET A 239 -9.30 14.31 -1.31
C MET A 239 -8.03 14.06 -2.13
N GLY A 240 -7.03 13.46 -1.51
CA GLY A 240 -5.83 12.97 -2.19
C GLY A 240 -5.40 11.62 -1.64
N ILE A 241 -4.71 10.84 -2.47
CA ILE A 241 -4.02 9.61 -2.07
C ILE A 241 -2.64 9.58 -2.71
N LEU A 242 -1.63 9.14 -1.97
CA LEU A 242 -0.25 9.08 -2.44
C LEU A 242 0.40 7.72 -2.17
N GLY A 243 0.45 6.89 -3.22
CA GLY A 243 1.16 5.61 -3.23
C GLY A 243 2.68 5.76 -3.14
N TYR A 244 3.33 4.69 -2.66
CA TYR A 244 4.78 4.57 -2.53
C TYR A 244 5.24 3.16 -2.89
N ASP A 245 6.54 2.99 -3.08
CA ASP A 245 7.15 1.66 -3.21
C ASP A 245 7.14 0.94 -1.86
N TRP A 246 6.07 0.17 -1.62
CA TRP A 246 5.83 -0.53 -0.37
C TRP A 246 6.86 -1.62 -0.04
N ARG A 247 7.81 -1.93 -0.94
CA ARG A 247 8.95 -2.83 -0.64
C ARG A 247 9.99 -2.17 0.26
N LEU A 248 10.01 -0.84 0.32
CA LEU A 248 11.05 -0.06 0.99
C LEU A 248 10.67 0.36 2.43
N ALA A 249 11.70 0.55 3.25
CA ALA A 249 11.62 1.21 4.56
C ALA A 249 11.28 2.72 4.44
N PRO A 250 10.76 3.37 5.50
CA PRO A 250 10.27 4.76 5.43
C PRO A 250 11.34 5.78 4.97
N HIS A 251 12.53 5.72 5.57
CA HIS A 251 13.64 6.59 5.17
C HIS A 251 14.12 6.34 3.74
N GLU A 252 13.98 5.13 3.20
CA GLU A 252 14.36 4.80 1.82
C GLU A 252 13.35 5.32 0.79
N ILE A 253 12.04 5.30 1.06
CA ILE A 253 11.06 5.90 0.11
C ILE A 253 11.28 7.41 -0.03
N HIS A 254 11.71 8.10 1.03
CA HIS A 254 12.09 9.51 0.92
C HIS A 254 13.45 9.68 0.23
N ARG A 255 14.48 8.92 0.64
CA ARG A 255 15.83 9.03 0.06
C ARG A 255 15.90 8.71 -1.43
N ARG A 256 15.12 7.72 -1.90
CA ARG A 256 15.13 7.27 -3.30
C ARG A 256 14.17 8.05 -4.19
N ASP A 257 12.95 8.32 -3.70
CA ASP A 257 11.85 8.83 -4.53
C ASP A 257 11.34 10.23 -4.13
N GLY A 258 11.87 10.86 -3.07
CA GLY A 258 11.42 12.17 -2.61
C GLY A 258 10.02 12.15 -1.96
N TYR A 259 9.57 11.00 -1.45
CA TYR A 259 8.18 10.80 -1.03
C TYR A 259 7.66 11.84 0.00
N TYR A 260 8.45 12.21 1.01
CA TYR A 260 8.01 13.18 2.03
C TYR A 260 7.83 14.60 1.49
N ASP A 261 8.64 15.05 0.53
CA ASP A 261 8.43 16.34 -0.12
C ASP A 261 7.13 16.34 -0.93
N HIS A 262 6.83 15.23 -1.63
CA HIS A 262 5.59 15.07 -2.37
C HIS A 262 4.38 15.05 -1.42
N LEU A 263 4.42 14.26 -0.35
CA LEU A 263 3.35 14.18 0.65
C LEU A 263 3.10 15.53 1.33
N ARG A 264 4.17 16.23 1.73
CA ARG A 264 4.10 17.61 2.27
C ARG A 264 3.43 18.55 1.28
N ASN A 265 3.88 18.58 0.04
CA ASN A 265 3.38 19.54 -0.95
C ASN A 265 1.92 19.25 -1.36
N TYR A 266 1.52 17.98 -1.44
CA TYR A 266 0.13 17.60 -1.71
C TYR A 266 -0.79 17.95 -0.53
N LEU A 267 -0.35 17.70 0.72
CA LEU A 267 -1.09 18.10 1.91
C LEU A 267 -1.24 19.63 2.00
N LEU A 268 -0.17 20.38 1.72
CA LEU A 268 -0.22 21.85 1.68
C LEU A 268 -1.14 22.37 0.56
N TYR A 269 -1.14 21.73 -0.62
CA TYR A 269 -2.12 22.04 -1.68
C TYR A 269 -3.56 21.86 -1.18
N LEU A 270 -3.87 20.71 -0.56
CA LEU A 270 -5.20 20.43 -0.01
C LEU A 270 -5.61 21.44 1.06
N TYR A 271 -4.70 21.77 1.98
CA TYR A 271 -4.88 22.79 3.01
C TYR A 271 -5.19 24.17 2.41
N HIS A 272 -4.34 24.67 1.51
CA HIS A 272 -4.53 26.00 0.89
C HIS A 272 -5.76 26.06 -0.02
N ARG A 273 -6.09 24.98 -0.73
CA ARG A 273 -7.26 24.92 -1.62
C ARG A 273 -8.59 24.93 -0.86
N ASN A 274 -8.64 24.34 0.33
CA ASN A 274 -9.88 24.20 1.11
C ASN A 274 -9.93 25.15 2.33
N ASN A 275 -8.83 25.83 2.66
CA ASN A 275 -8.69 26.76 3.78
C ASN A 275 -9.08 26.14 5.15
N GLU A 276 -8.72 24.87 5.34
CA GLU A 276 -9.02 24.07 6.54
C GLU A 276 -7.93 23.01 6.72
N ARG A 277 -7.67 22.63 7.98
CA ARG A 277 -6.68 21.61 8.36
C ARG A 277 -7.08 20.24 7.80
N VAL A 278 -6.09 19.47 7.36
CA VAL A 278 -6.26 18.21 6.64
C VAL A 278 -6.47 17.04 7.61
N VAL A 279 -7.39 16.13 7.28
CA VAL A 279 -7.48 14.82 7.94
C VAL A 279 -6.56 13.85 7.21
N LEU A 280 -5.54 13.36 7.91
CA LEU A 280 -4.73 12.24 7.45
C LEU A 280 -5.49 10.93 7.69
N ILE A 281 -5.48 10.02 6.71
CA ILE A 281 -5.97 8.65 6.87
C ILE A 281 -4.84 7.72 6.45
N SER A 282 -4.51 6.74 7.27
CA SER A 282 -3.55 5.70 6.93
C SER A 282 -4.08 4.31 7.21
N HIS A 283 -3.57 3.32 6.46
CA HIS A 283 -3.87 1.91 6.68
C HIS A 283 -2.60 1.09 6.87
N SER A 284 -2.60 0.15 7.82
CA SER A 284 -1.54 -0.87 7.96
C SER A 284 -0.13 -0.24 8.00
N TYR A 285 0.79 -0.66 7.13
CA TYR A 285 2.13 -0.10 7.00
C TYR A 285 2.16 1.41 6.75
N GLY A 286 1.14 1.97 6.09
CA GLY A 286 1.00 3.41 5.86
C GLY A 286 0.99 4.23 7.15
N SER A 287 0.60 3.64 8.28
CA SER A 287 0.64 4.30 9.58
C SER A 287 2.06 4.48 10.11
N ILE A 288 2.99 3.56 9.79
CA ILE A 288 4.43 3.75 10.04
C ILE A 288 4.98 4.86 9.14
N ILE A 289 4.59 4.87 7.87
CA ILE A 289 4.99 5.93 6.91
C ILE A 289 4.52 7.31 7.39
N VAL A 290 3.27 7.45 7.86
CA VAL A 290 2.74 8.71 8.42
C VAL A 290 3.48 9.13 9.68
N ALA A 291 3.76 8.20 10.60
CA ALA A 291 4.49 8.55 11.84
C ALA A 291 5.92 9.05 11.55
N ASP A 292 6.66 8.39 10.64
CA ASP A 292 8.00 8.81 10.25
C ASP A 292 7.98 10.14 9.48
N PHE A 293 7.01 10.33 8.57
CA PHE A 293 6.78 11.60 7.87
C PHE A 293 6.49 12.75 8.84
N LEU A 294 5.63 12.54 9.84
CA LEU A 294 5.30 13.60 10.82
C LEU A 294 6.52 13.97 11.67
N TYR A 295 7.34 12.99 12.06
CA TYR A 295 8.59 13.25 12.77
C TYR A 295 9.65 13.94 11.89
N TRP A 296 9.72 13.59 10.60
CA TRP A 296 10.53 14.32 9.62
C TRP A 296 10.05 15.78 9.46
N MET A 297 8.73 15.99 9.35
CA MET A 297 8.15 17.33 9.24
C MET A 297 8.46 18.21 10.46
N GLU A 298 8.38 17.67 11.67
CA GLU A 298 8.67 18.43 12.90
C GLU A 298 10.11 18.96 12.95
N LYS A 299 11.06 18.23 12.35
CA LYS A 299 12.45 18.70 12.21
C LYS A 299 12.63 19.82 11.18
N GLN A 300 11.74 19.91 10.19
CA GLN A 300 11.80 20.93 9.12
C GLN A 300 11.01 22.18 9.51
N GLU A 301 9.85 22.01 10.17
CA GLU A 301 8.97 23.08 10.64
C GLU A 301 8.34 22.65 11.98
N PRO A 302 8.90 23.07 13.13
CA PRO A 302 8.35 22.71 14.44
C PRO A 302 6.88 23.14 14.61
N GLY A 303 6.06 22.24 15.15
CA GLY A 303 4.61 22.41 15.28
C GLY A 303 3.82 22.19 13.98
N TRP A 304 4.43 21.69 12.90
CA TRP A 304 3.76 21.49 11.60
C TRP A 304 2.50 20.64 11.70
N MET A 305 2.55 19.53 12.45
CA MET A 305 1.40 18.66 12.65
C MET A 305 0.22 19.43 13.28
N ASN A 306 0.47 20.17 14.36
CA ASN A 306 -0.55 20.95 15.06
C ASN A 306 -1.23 22.00 14.16
N LYS A 307 -0.44 22.59 13.25
CA LYS A 307 -0.81 23.65 12.33
C LYS A 307 -1.63 23.14 11.13
N TYR A 308 -1.22 22.05 10.50
CA TYR A 308 -1.78 21.59 9.22
C TYR A 308 -2.68 20.36 9.32
N VAL A 309 -2.55 19.52 10.35
CA VAL A 309 -3.31 18.27 10.51
C VAL A 309 -4.43 18.46 11.53
N ALA A 310 -5.68 18.34 11.08
CA ALA A 310 -6.86 18.37 11.95
C ALA A 310 -6.89 17.11 12.81
N HIS A 311 -6.92 15.96 12.13
CA HIS A 311 -7.02 14.65 12.76
C HIS A 311 -6.20 13.63 11.98
N TRP A 312 -5.78 12.56 12.64
CA TRP A 312 -5.21 11.39 11.99
C TRP A 312 -6.09 10.17 12.28
N ILE A 313 -6.61 9.55 11.22
CA ILE A 313 -7.32 8.27 11.29
C ILE A 313 -6.30 7.16 10.98
N ASN A 314 -5.90 6.45 12.02
CA ASN A 314 -5.03 5.28 11.96
C ASN A 314 -5.90 4.02 11.84
N VAL A 315 -6.02 3.45 10.64
CA VAL A 315 -6.78 2.22 10.39
C VAL A 315 -5.84 1.01 10.43
N ALA A 316 -6.05 0.08 11.35
CA ALA A 316 -5.31 -1.18 11.45
C ALA A 316 -3.76 -1.03 11.40
N GLY A 317 -3.22 0.07 11.97
CA GLY A 317 -1.80 0.43 11.82
C GLY A 317 -0.83 -0.49 12.57
N THR A 318 0.29 -0.83 11.93
CA THR A 318 1.30 -1.79 12.42
C THR A 318 2.32 -1.19 13.39
N MET A 319 1.91 -0.30 14.30
CA MET A 319 2.83 0.63 14.99
C MET A 319 3.93 -0.04 15.83
N MET A 320 3.65 -1.19 16.44
CA MET A 320 4.65 -1.97 17.19
C MET A 320 5.25 -3.13 16.38
N GLY A 321 4.95 -3.21 15.08
CA GLY A 321 5.37 -4.28 14.16
C GLY A 321 4.39 -5.46 14.08
N VAL A 322 4.69 -6.46 13.24
CA VAL A 322 3.86 -7.66 13.03
C VAL A 322 4.71 -8.92 13.06
N ALA A 323 4.22 -10.01 13.69
CA ALA A 323 5.01 -11.24 13.75
C ALA A 323 5.25 -11.84 12.36
N LYS A 324 4.33 -11.63 11.40
CA LYS A 324 4.41 -12.08 9.99
C LYS A 324 5.74 -11.80 9.30
N THR A 325 6.46 -10.73 9.68
CA THR A 325 7.78 -10.39 9.11
C THR A 325 8.85 -11.42 9.50
N VAL A 326 8.68 -12.10 10.63
CA VAL A 326 9.62 -13.09 11.18
C VAL A 326 9.62 -14.35 10.32
N SER A 327 8.46 -14.95 10.06
CA SER A 327 8.35 -16.09 9.16
C SER A 327 8.66 -15.71 7.71
N ALA A 328 8.31 -14.49 7.27
CA ALA A 328 8.66 -14.02 5.93
C ALA A 328 10.19 -13.94 5.72
N LEU A 329 10.95 -13.51 6.73
CA LEU A 329 12.41 -13.37 6.66
C LEU A 329 13.18 -14.66 6.98
N LEU A 330 12.65 -15.53 7.85
CA LEU A 330 13.27 -16.83 8.14
C LEU A 330 12.95 -17.85 7.06
N SER A 331 11.68 -17.96 6.71
CA SER A 331 11.10 -19.10 5.99
C SER A 331 10.39 -18.73 4.68
N GLY A 332 10.23 -17.45 4.33
CA GLY A 332 9.43 -17.05 3.16
C GLY A 332 7.93 -17.36 3.30
N ASP A 333 7.49 -17.75 4.49
CA ASP A 333 6.15 -18.23 4.85
C ASP A 333 5.39 -17.20 5.69
N ALA A 334 4.07 -17.39 5.80
CA ALA A 334 3.17 -16.69 6.70
C ALA A 334 2.15 -17.67 7.26
N LYS A 335 1.35 -17.30 8.26
CA LYS A 335 0.19 -18.11 8.71
C LYS A 335 -0.59 -18.67 7.52
N ASP A 336 -0.97 -17.82 6.57
CA ASP A 336 -1.83 -18.17 5.44
C ASP A 336 -1.24 -19.25 4.51
N THR A 337 0.09 -19.34 4.38
CA THR A 337 0.76 -20.41 3.62
C THR A 337 1.01 -21.65 4.46
N LEU A 338 1.30 -21.47 5.75
CA LEU A 338 1.54 -22.55 6.71
C LEU A 338 0.26 -23.34 7.01
N THR A 339 -0.91 -22.71 7.03
CA THR A 339 -2.22 -23.34 7.26
C THR A 339 -2.91 -23.88 6.00
N LEU A 340 -2.23 -23.87 4.84
CA LEU A 340 -2.80 -24.48 3.62
C LEU A 340 -2.94 -26.01 3.78
N PRO A 341 -4.03 -26.62 3.29
CA PRO A 341 -4.16 -28.07 3.19
C PRO A 341 -2.99 -28.68 2.41
N GLY A 342 -2.50 -29.84 2.85
CA GLY A 342 -1.28 -30.49 2.31
C GLY A 342 -1.12 -30.45 0.78
N PRO A 343 -2.13 -30.85 -0.02
CA PRO A 343 -2.04 -30.79 -1.49
C PRO A 343 -1.92 -29.37 -2.06
N ALA A 344 -2.60 -28.38 -1.46
CA ALA A 344 -2.51 -26.98 -1.86
C ALA A 344 -1.15 -26.38 -1.48
N ARG A 345 -0.61 -26.75 -0.31
CA ARG A 345 0.75 -26.38 0.11
C ARG A 345 1.80 -27.01 -0.81
N GLN A 346 1.69 -28.28 -1.15
CA GLN A 346 2.61 -28.95 -2.08
C GLN A 346 2.60 -28.31 -3.47
N LEU A 347 1.42 -27.88 -3.95
CA LEU A 347 1.30 -27.10 -5.17
C LEU A 347 2.01 -25.74 -5.06
N LEU A 348 1.82 -25.02 -3.94
CA LEU A 348 2.52 -23.76 -3.67
C LEU A 348 4.04 -23.97 -3.67
N GLU A 349 4.58 -24.97 -2.97
CA GLU A 349 6.04 -25.21 -2.94
C GLU A 349 6.62 -25.63 -4.29
N THR A 350 5.81 -26.29 -5.14
CA THR A 350 6.22 -26.70 -6.49
C THR A 350 6.32 -25.50 -7.44
N TYR A 351 5.43 -24.52 -7.31
CA TYR A 351 5.36 -23.35 -8.21
C TYR A 351 6.09 -22.11 -7.69
N LEU A 352 6.04 -21.86 -6.39
CA LEU A 352 6.63 -20.70 -5.72
C LEU A 352 7.38 -21.17 -4.48
N SER A 353 8.49 -21.87 -4.73
CA SER A 353 9.25 -22.56 -3.69
C SER A 353 9.64 -21.65 -2.55
N ARG A 354 9.70 -22.25 -1.37
CA ARG A 354 10.13 -21.59 -0.13
C ARG A 354 11.44 -20.81 -0.27
N ASP A 355 12.44 -21.35 -0.96
CA ASP A 355 13.71 -20.68 -1.23
C ASP A 355 13.51 -19.41 -2.06
N LEU A 356 12.72 -19.47 -3.14
CA LEU A 356 12.45 -18.33 -4.02
C LEU A 356 11.69 -17.20 -3.29
N ARG A 357 10.74 -17.58 -2.42
CA ARG A 357 10.02 -16.63 -1.53
C ARG A 357 10.96 -15.98 -0.54
N THR A 358 11.78 -16.79 0.14
CA THR A 358 12.76 -16.34 1.14
C THR A 358 13.79 -15.40 0.53
N GLU A 359 14.35 -15.77 -0.62
CA GLU A 359 15.29 -14.97 -1.41
C GLU A 359 14.69 -13.59 -1.75
N THR A 360 13.45 -13.54 -2.24
CA THR A 360 12.79 -12.27 -2.60
C THR A 360 12.44 -11.42 -1.38
N PHE A 361 11.82 -12.01 -0.35
CA PHE A 361 11.38 -11.26 0.84
C PHE A 361 12.56 -10.71 1.65
N ARG A 362 13.72 -11.38 1.63
CA ARG A 362 14.98 -10.87 2.20
C ARG A 362 15.60 -9.69 1.43
N THR A 363 14.97 -9.21 0.36
CA THR A 363 15.35 -7.95 -0.31
C THR A 363 14.49 -6.76 0.14
N TRP A 364 13.30 -6.97 0.71
CA TRP A 364 12.34 -5.91 1.01
C TRP A 364 12.56 -5.28 2.40
N SER A 365 13.07 -4.05 2.43
CA SER A 365 13.36 -3.33 3.68
C SER A 365 12.13 -2.93 4.49
N CYS A 366 10.93 -2.95 3.89
CA CYS A 366 9.66 -2.83 4.62
C CYS A 366 9.46 -3.94 5.68
N GLN A 367 10.01 -5.15 5.46
CA GLN A 367 9.87 -6.27 6.39
C GLN A 367 10.53 -5.97 7.73
N VAL A 368 11.72 -5.35 7.69
CA VAL A 368 12.45 -4.95 8.90
C VAL A 368 11.86 -3.66 9.51
N ALA A 369 11.32 -2.75 8.69
CA ALA A 369 10.61 -1.57 9.19
C ALA A 369 9.30 -1.92 9.95
N MET A 370 8.66 -3.04 9.59
CA MET A 370 7.50 -3.61 10.31
C MET A 370 7.89 -4.66 11.35
N PHE A 371 9.17 -4.82 11.67
CA PHE A 371 9.61 -5.83 12.62
C PHE A 371 9.10 -5.51 14.04
N PRO A 372 8.64 -6.51 14.81
CA PRO A 372 8.15 -6.31 16.18
C PRO A 372 9.12 -5.59 17.12
N ARG A 373 8.62 -4.61 17.88
CA ARG A 373 9.40 -3.80 18.83
C ARG A 373 9.71 -4.58 20.12
N ASP A 374 10.91 -4.40 20.65
CA ASP A 374 11.43 -5.10 21.85
C ASP A 374 10.96 -4.44 23.15
N CYS A 375 9.64 -4.35 23.27
CA CYS A 375 8.91 -3.78 24.39
C CYS A 375 8.33 -4.90 25.27
N ASN A 376 8.75 -4.95 26.54
CA ASN A 376 8.28 -5.94 27.50
C ASN A 376 6.75 -5.97 27.55
N GLY A 377 6.16 -7.15 27.33
CA GLY A 377 4.69 -7.33 27.38
C GLY A 377 3.90 -6.81 26.17
N VAL A 378 4.55 -6.19 25.17
CA VAL A 378 3.95 -5.95 23.85
C VAL A 378 4.17 -7.18 22.96
N PHE A 379 5.42 -7.65 22.93
CA PHE A 379 5.82 -8.95 22.40
C PHE A 379 6.78 -9.58 23.41
N GLN A 380 6.30 -10.54 24.21
CA GLN A 380 7.14 -11.19 25.23
C GLN A 380 8.18 -12.11 24.56
N ASP A 381 7.68 -13.06 23.76
CA ASP A 381 8.45 -14.04 23.02
C ASP A 381 7.88 -14.14 21.61
N ILE A 382 8.75 -14.19 20.60
CA ILE A 382 8.33 -14.28 19.18
C ILE A 382 8.76 -15.59 18.55
N ILE A 383 9.87 -16.18 19.02
CA ILE A 383 10.35 -17.48 18.56
C ILE A 383 10.51 -18.41 19.76
N THR A 384 10.03 -19.64 19.62
CA THR A 384 10.36 -20.75 20.52
C THR A 384 11.22 -21.76 19.74
N LEU A 385 12.43 -22.04 20.22
CA LEU A 385 13.33 -23.06 19.66
C LEU A 385 12.92 -24.46 20.14
N GLN A 386 13.33 -25.52 19.45
CA GLN A 386 13.02 -26.91 19.82
C GLN A 386 13.41 -27.28 21.26
N ASN A 387 14.47 -26.68 21.82
CA ASN A 387 14.89 -26.92 23.19
C ASN A 387 14.05 -26.16 24.25
N GLY A 388 12.93 -25.54 23.84
CA GLY A 388 12.06 -24.73 24.70
C GLY A 388 12.54 -23.30 24.96
N THR A 389 13.73 -22.92 24.48
CA THR A 389 14.24 -21.55 24.63
C THR A 389 13.37 -20.59 23.85
N ARG A 390 12.90 -19.53 24.51
CA ARG A 390 12.12 -18.47 23.88
C ARG A 390 12.99 -17.24 23.63
N LEU A 391 12.77 -16.60 22.49
CA LEU A 391 13.53 -15.44 22.03
C LEU A 391 12.63 -14.20 21.93
N PRO A 392 12.98 -13.10 22.64
CA PRO A 392 12.30 -11.81 22.49
C PRO A 392 12.66 -11.15 21.15
N PRO A 393 11.89 -10.14 20.70
CA PRO A 393 12.04 -9.50 19.40
C PRO A 393 13.48 -9.12 19.03
N ALA A 394 14.23 -8.47 19.93
CA ALA A 394 15.60 -8.05 19.63
C ALA A 394 16.56 -9.24 19.43
N LYS A 395 16.34 -10.38 20.10
CA LYS A 395 17.14 -11.59 19.89
C LYS A 395 16.77 -12.29 18.60
N THR A 396 15.49 -12.33 18.26
CA THR A 396 15.02 -12.81 16.96
C THR A 396 15.58 -11.98 15.80
N LEU A 397 15.64 -10.64 15.92
CA LEU A 397 16.20 -9.79 14.87
C LEU A 397 17.73 -9.93 14.76
N GLN A 398 18.46 -10.18 15.87
CA GLN A 398 19.89 -10.53 15.82
C GLN A 398 20.13 -11.84 15.06
N PHE A 399 19.30 -12.85 15.31
CA PHE A 399 19.33 -14.15 14.61
C PHE A 399 19.01 -14.00 13.11
N ILE A 400 17.98 -13.22 12.76
CA ILE A 400 17.65 -12.91 11.37
C ILE A 400 18.79 -12.15 10.68
N ALA A 401 19.41 -11.16 11.34
CA ALA A 401 20.54 -10.41 10.77
C ALA A 401 21.73 -11.33 10.42
N GLN A 402 21.99 -12.36 11.24
CA GLN A 402 22.97 -13.39 10.89
C GLN A 402 22.58 -14.16 9.62
N ARG A 403 21.32 -14.61 9.49
CA ARG A 403 20.83 -15.29 8.27
C ARG A 403 20.89 -14.42 7.02
N LEU A 404 20.60 -13.12 7.15
CA LEU A 404 20.73 -12.15 6.06
C LEU A 404 22.19 -12.02 5.61
N ARG A 405 23.15 -12.02 6.55
CA ARG A 405 24.58 -12.03 6.25
C ARG A 405 25.01 -13.29 5.51
N GLU A 406 24.62 -14.46 6.02
CA GLU A 406 24.95 -15.78 5.45
C GLU A 406 24.39 -15.95 4.03
N SER A 407 23.20 -15.41 3.75
CA SER A 407 22.56 -15.45 2.42
C SER A 407 22.91 -14.25 1.50
N GLY A 408 23.85 -13.39 1.92
CA GLY A 408 24.36 -12.27 1.11
C GLY A 408 23.45 -11.05 1.00
N HIS A 409 22.35 -10.98 1.77
CA HIS A 409 21.37 -9.88 1.80
C HIS A 409 21.87 -8.67 2.61
N THR A 410 23.06 -8.18 2.26
CA THR A 410 23.78 -7.15 3.03
C THR A 410 23.04 -5.81 3.18
N ALA A 411 22.16 -5.45 2.23
CA ALA A 411 21.32 -4.26 2.35
C ALA A 411 20.30 -4.39 3.49
N LEU A 412 19.59 -5.51 3.55
CA LEU A 412 18.61 -5.77 4.59
C LEU A 412 19.27 -6.08 5.94
N GLU A 413 20.47 -6.68 5.94
CA GLU A 413 21.26 -6.88 7.16
C GLU A 413 21.62 -5.54 7.81
N ARG A 414 22.08 -4.55 7.05
CA ARG A 414 22.34 -3.19 7.58
C ARG A 414 21.09 -2.54 8.14
N GLU A 415 19.94 -2.71 7.49
CA GLU A 415 18.66 -2.20 8.00
C GLU A 415 18.23 -2.92 9.29
N ALA A 416 18.47 -4.23 9.40
CA ALA A 416 18.23 -4.98 10.64
C ALA A 416 19.14 -4.49 11.79
N GLN A 417 20.43 -4.22 11.52
CA GLN A 417 21.32 -3.61 12.51
C GLN A 417 20.89 -2.19 12.92
N ARG A 418 20.35 -1.40 11.98
CA ARG A 418 19.80 -0.07 12.28
C ARG A 418 18.60 -0.19 13.21
N VAL A 419 17.60 -1.01 12.84
CA VAL A 419 16.38 -1.21 13.64
C VAL A 419 16.69 -1.85 14.99
N LEU A 420 17.68 -2.73 15.12
CA LEU A 420 18.10 -3.31 16.40
C LEU A 420 18.38 -2.26 17.48
N ASN A 421 19.06 -1.15 17.13
CA ASN A 421 19.34 -0.05 18.06
C ASN A 421 18.07 0.70 18.47
N ASP A 422 17.09 0.78 17.58
CA ASP A 422 15.84 1.52 17.74
C ASP A 422 14.66 0.66 18.25
N THR A 423 14.84 -0.66 18.43
CA THR A 423 13.77 -1.62 18.78
C THR A 423 12.94 -1.25 20.02
N LYS A 424 13.52 -0.48 20.96
CA LYS A 424 12.85 -0.05 22.20
C LYS A 424 12.26 1.35 22.14
N ILE A 425 12.52 2.09 21.06
CA ILE A 425 12.05 3.45 20.83
C ILE A 425 10.61 3.37 20.32
N LEU A 426 9.70 4.11 20.96
CA LEU A 426 8.32 4.23 20.51
C LEU A 426 8.18 5.15 19.30
N PRO A 427 7.24 4.88 18.37
CA PRO A 427 6.86 5.81 17.30
C PRO A 427 5.98 6.95 17.85
N SER A 428 6.53 7.74 18.76
CA SER A 428 5.89 8.94 19.33
C SER A 428 5.59 9.97 18.23
N LEU A 429 4.52 10.74 18.39
CA LEU A 429 4.15 11.80 17.46
C LEU A 429 4.74 13.17 17.87
N PRO A 430 4.87 14.12 16.94
CA PRO A 430 5.08 15.53 17.26
C PRO A 430 4.00 16.09 18.20
N TRP A 431 4.31 17.19 18.89
CA TRP A 431 3.35 17.86 19.78
C TRP A 431 2.24 18.55 18.98
N ALA A 432 1.02 18.04 19.09
CA ALA A 432 -0.16 18.51 18.36
C ALA A 432 -1.43 18.52 19.24
N PRO A 433 -1.51 19.39 20.27
CA PRO A 433 -2.64 19.46 21.19
C PRO A 433 -3.97 19.85 20.52
N ASN A 434 -3.95 20.49 19.35
CA ASN A 434 -5.14 20.84 18.58
C ASN A 434 -5.59 19.73 17.63
N SER A 435 -4.98 18.55 17.69
CA SER A 435 -5.27 17.41 16.83
C SER A 435 -5.85 16.23 17.64
N THR A 436 -6.58 15.35 16.97
CA THR A 436 -7.09 14.09 17.55
C THR A 436 -6.63 12.92 16.70
N VAL A 437 -6.17 11.85 17.34
CA VAL A 437 -5.89 10.57 16.66
C VAL A 437 -7.06 9.62 16.88
N PHE A 438 -7.57 9.03 15.81
CA PHE A 438 -8.62 8.02 15.82
C PHE A 438 -8.00 6.68 15.41
N CYS A 439 -7.90 5.74 16.35
CA CYS A 439 -7.43 4.39 16.09
C CYS A 439 -8.62 3.48 15.83
N LEU A 440 -8.73 2.95 14.61
CA LEU A 440 -9.83 2.10 14.16
C LEU A 440 -9.26 0.75 13.74
N TYR A 441 -9.60 -0.34 14.42
CA TYR A 441 -9.01 -1.66 14.13
C TYR A 441 -9.92 -2.84 14.48
N GLY A 442 -9.64 -3.99 13.87
CA GLY A 442 -10.35 -5.25 14.10
C GLY A 442 -9.87 -5.98 15.35
N VAL A 443 -10.76 -6.74 15.98
CA VAL A 443 -10.44 -7.62 17.13
C VAL A 443 -11.27 -8.90 17.08
N GLY A 444 -10.80 -9.95 17.77
CA GLY A 444 -11.43 -11.27 17.80
C GLY A 444 -11.10 -12.13 16.59
N HIS A 445 -9.92 -11.95 16.00
CA HIS A 445 -9.41 -12.77 14.90
C HIS A 445 -8.10 -13.47 15.30
N ASP A 446 -8.04 -14.78 15.04
CA ASP A 446 -6.81 -15.58 15.17
C ASP A 446 -5.67 -14.95 14.37
N THR A 447 -4.69 -14.40 15.07
CA THR A 447 -3.60 -13.62 14.49
C THR A 447 -2.25 -14.23 14.86
N GLU A 448 -1.30 -14.23 13.92
CA GLU A 448 0.06 -14.72 14.21
C GLU A 448 0.82 -13.76 15.14
N VAL A 449 1.24 -14.28 16.30
CA VAL A 449 1.98 -13.51 17.32
C VAL A 449 3.42 -14.00 17.53
N GLY A 450 3.75 -15.19 17.02
CA GLY A 450 5.08 -15.79 17.08
C GLY A 450 5.12 -17.16 16.39
N TYR A 451 6.25 -17.86 16.47
CA TYR A 451 6.47 -19.15 15.80
C TYR A 451 7.28 -20.13 16.67
N VAL A 452 7.06 -21.42 16.45
CA VAL A 452 7.88 -22.52 16.98
C VAL A 452 8.78 -23.02 15.85
N LEU A 453 10.09 -23.10 16.10
CA LEU A 453 11.06 -23.55 15.11
C LEU A 453 11.43 -25.04 15.23
N GLY A 454 11.81 -25.63 14.10
CA GLY A 454 12.35 -26.97 13.94
C GLY A 454 13.87 -27.03 14.16
N SER A 455 14.45 -28.21 13.92
CA SER A 455 15.90 -28.49 14.04
C SER A 455 16.73 -27.88 12.91
N ASP A 456 16.06 -27.59 11.80
CA ASP A 456 16.49 -26.81 10.64
C ASP A 456 16.47 -25.28 10.92
N GLU A 457 16.01 -24.88 12.11
CA GLU A 457 15.77 -23.49 12.51
C GLU A 457 14.70 -22.79 11.66
N GLU A 458 13.80 -23.58 11.07
CA GLU A 458 12.68 -23.16 10.23
C GLU A 458 11.34 -23.29 10.96
N VAL A 459 10.23 -22.71 10.48
CA VAL A 459 8.94 -22.85 11.19
C VAL A 459 8.48 -24.30 11.18
N ASN A 460 8.32 -24.90 12.37
CA ASN A 460 7.94 -26.30 12.52
C ASN A 460 6.46 -26.51 12.21
N ASN A 461 6.16 -26.72 10.93
CA ASN A 461 4.81 -26.98 10.42
C ASN A 461 4.14 -28.27 10.92
N THR A 462 4.82 -29.11 11.70
CA THR A 462 4.27 -30.33 12.32
C THR A 462 3.96 -30.17 13.81
N TYR A 463 4.24 -28.99 14.39
CA TYR A 463 4.00 -28.73 15.81
C TYR A 463 2.66 -28.02 16.02
N ASP A 464 1.77 -28.67 16.76
CA ASP A 464 0.47 -28.15 17.18
C ASP A 464 0.35 -28.17 18.71
N GLU A 465 -0.30 -27.15 19.25
CA GLU A 465 -0.62 -27.01 20.68
C GLU A 465 -2.08 -26.53 20.76
N GLU A 466 -2.99 -27.35 21.27
CA GLU A 466 -4.43 -27.11 21.18
C GLU A 466 -4.82 -25.72 21.73
N GLY A 467 -5.48 -24.92 20.88
CA GLY A 467 -5.90 -23.55 21.22
C GLY A 467 -4.78 -22.50 21.31
N ARG A 468 -3.52 -22.85 20.99
CA ARG A 468 -2.37 -21.92 21.12
C ARG A 468 -1.41 -21.90 19.93
N VAL A 469 -1.14 -23.04 19.31
CA VAL A 469 -0.21 -23.17 18.18
C VAL A 469 -0.81 -24.04 17.09
N THR A 470 -0.73 -23.60 15.84
CA THR A 470 -1.21 -24.35 14.66
C THR A 470 -0.15 -24.34 13.58
N ASN A 471 0.31 -25.52 13.13
CA ASN A 471 1.39 -25.68 12.16
C ASN A 471 2.64 -24.82 12.50
N GLY A 472 3.03 -24.79 13.77
CA GLY A 472 4.15 -24.00 14.29
C GLY A 472 3.87 -22.50 14.44
N VAL A 473 2.70 -22.00 14.08
CA VAL A 473 2.31 -20.58 14.25
C VAL A 473 1.64 -20.39 15.60
N ILE A 474 2.21 -19.55 16.46
CA ILE A 474 1.60 -19.16 17.73
C ILE A 474 0.48 -18.15 17.44
N ILE A 475 -0.73 -18.46 17.90
CA ILE A 475 -1.94 -17.67 17.66
C ILE A 475 -2.28 -16.81 18.89
N GLY A 476 -2.73 -15.59 18.64
CA GLY A 476 -3.29 -14.66 19.63
C GLY A 476 -4.33 -13.72 19.01
N ASP A 477 -4.85 -12.77 19.79
CA ASP A 477 -5.87 -11.83 19.32
C ASP A 477 -5.28 -10.71 18.42
N GLY A 478 -6.11 -10.18 17.52
CA GLY A 478 -5.78 -9.14 16.55
C GLY A 478 -6.84 -9.03 15.45
N ASP A 479 -6.43 -8.54 14.28
CA ASP A 479 -7.29 -8.37 13.09
C ASP A 479 -7.07 -9.45 11.99
N GLY A 480 -6.36 -10.54 12.34
CA GLY A 480 -5.96 -11.62 11.45
C GLY A 480 -4.57 -11.43 10.82
N THR A 481 -3.98 -10.23 10.91
CA THR A 481 -2.61 -9.95 10.44
C THR A 481 -1.76 -9.21 11.47
N VAL A 482 -2.35 -8.27 12.21
CA VAL A 482 -1.69 -7.40 13.17
C VAL A 482 -2.12 -7.76 14.58
N PRO A 483 -1.20 -8.18 15.47
CA PRO A 483 -1.51 -8.50 16.85
C PRO A 483 -2.17 -7.32 17.58
N LEU A 484 -3.12 -7.60 18.47
CA LEU A 484 -3.87 -6.62 19.26
C LEU A 484 -2.96 -5.57 19.92
N MET A 485 -1.85 -6.01 20.52
CA MET A 485 -0.90 -5.11 21.18
C MET A 485 -0.20 -4.15 20.21
N SER A 486 0.00 -4.53 18.95
CA SER A 486 0.56 -3.65 17.92
C SER A 486 -0.45 -2.62 17.40
N LEU A 487 -1.70 -3.04 17.25
CA LEU A 487 -2.83 -2.16 16.91
C LEU A 487 -3.07 -1.08 17.97
N ALA A 488 -2.97 -1.46 19.25
CA ALA A 488 -3.53 -0.67 20.34
C ALA A 488 -2.53 0.04 21.27
N TYR A 489 -1.28 -0.42 21.38
CA TYR A 489 -0.34 0.11 22.39
C TYR A 489 -0.16 1.62 22.30
N MET A 490 0.11 2.15 21.10
CA MET A 490 0.28 3.59 20.89
C MET A 490 -1.01 4.39 21.06
N CYS A 491 -2.18 3.75 20.95
CA CYS A 491 -3.47 4.41 21.08
C CYS A 491 -3.94 4.52 22.54
N ARG A 492 -3.69 3.46 23.32
CA ARG A 492 -4.26 3.30 24.67
C ARG A 492 -3.23 3.36 25.79
N GLY A 493 -2.02 2.86 25.56
CA GLY A 493 -0.95 2.78 26.55
C GLY A 493 -0.55 4.15 27.12
N GLN A 494 -0.04 4.14 28.35
CA GLN A 494 0.38 5.36 29.06
C GLN A 494 1.48 6.13 28.32
N GLU A 495 2.42 5.41 27.72
CA GLU A 495 3.50 5.96 26.88
C GLU A 495 3.11 6.16 25.41
N GLY A 496 1.84 5.93 25.05
CA GLY A 496 1.30 6.16 23.73
C GLY A 496 1.01 7.63 23.42
N TRP A 497 0.28 7.88 22.34
CA TRP A 497 0.06 9.22 21.76
C TRP A 497 -0.76 10.19 22.61
N LYS A 498 -1.35 9.75 23.73
CA LYS A 498 -2.09 10.60 24.68
C LYS A 498 -1.25 11.75 25.26
N LYS A 499 0.08 11.63 25.24
CA LYS A 499 1.01 12.71 25.63
C LYS A 499 1.42 13.63 24.48
N ASN A 500 1.12 13.28 23.23
CA ASN A 500 1.54 14.03 22.03
C ASN A 500 0.39 14.86 21.46
N VAL A 501 -0.84 14.35 21.51
CA VAL A 501 -2.04 14.98 20.92
C VAL A 501 -3.11 15.28 21.95
N GLY A 502 -4.01 16.22 21.66
CA GLY A 502 -5.05 16.65 22.60
C GLY A 502 -6.08 15.57 22.94
N ARG A 503 -6.28 14.59 22.05
CA ARG A 503 -7.13 13.42 22.30
C ARG A 503 -6.71 12.23 21.44
N VAL A 504 -6.81 11.03 22.01
CA VAL A 504 -6.82 9.77 21.26
C VAL A 504 -8.17 9.10 21.50
N VAL A 505 -8.79 8.59 20.43
CA VAL A 505 -10.04 7.83 20.45
C VAL A 505 -9.79 6.46 19.84
N THR A 506 -10.18 5.39 20.53
CA THR A 506 -9.98 4.01 20.08
C THR A 506 -11.31 3.32 19.83
N ARG A 507 -11.54 2.81 18.63
CA ARG A 507 -12.75 2.04 18.29
C ARG A 507 -12.36 0.71 17.69
N GLU A 508 -12.77 -0.34 18.38
CA GLU A 508 -12.59 -1.72 17.96
C GLU A 508 -13.79 -2.17 17.13
N HIS A 509 -13.56 -3.01 16.13
CA HIS A 509 -14.56 -3.60 15.26
C HIS A 509 -14.54 -5.12 15.46
N LYS A 510 -15.60 -5.69 16.05
CA LYS A 510 -15.72 -7.15 16.22
C LYS A 510 -15.95 -7.82 14.88
N ASN A 511 -15.39 -9.02 14.74
CA ASN A 511 -15.83 -9.97 13.74
C ASN A 511 -17.28 -10.44 14.03
N ASN A 512 -18.23 -10.07 13.18
CA ASN A 512 -19.51 -10.76 13.09
C ASN A 512 -19.39 -11.81 11.98
N LEU A 513 -19.21 -13.08 12.37
CA LEU A 513 -19.22 -14.22 11.45
C LEU A 513 -20.61 -14.42 10.84
N MET A 514 -20.90 -13.65 9.78
CA MET A 514 -22.00 -13.93 8.87
C MET A 514 -21.67 -15.23 8.12
N PRO A 515 -22.54 -16.26 8.12
CA PRO A 515 -22.35 -17.45 7.30
C PRO A 515 -22.57 -17.10 5.82
N SER A 516 -21.54 -16.53 5.19
CA SER A 516 -21.55 -16.06 3.82
C SER A 516 -20.20 -16.34 3.16
N MET A 517 -20.20 -16.75 1.89
CA MET A 517 -18.96 -16.89 1.10
C MET A 517 -18.48 -15.53 0.55
N ASN A 518 -18.54 -14.49 1.38
CA ASN A 518 -17.96 -13.20 1.05
C ASN A 518 -16.44 -13.29 1.24
N LEU A 519 -15.70 -13.23 0.13
CA LEU A 519 -14.23 -13.31 0.11
C LEU A 519 -13.55 -12.17 0.91
N ARG A 520 -14.32 -11.14 1.27
CA ARG A 520 -13.92 -9.94 2.01
C ARG A 520 -14.77 -9.72 3.27
N GLY A 521 -15.30 -10.81 3.85
CA GLY A 521 -15.99 -10.85 5.15
C GLY A 521 -17.32 -10.07 5.27
N GLY A 522 -17.69 -9.27 4.27
CA GLY A 522 -18.91 -8.46 4.26
C GLY A 522 -18.81 -7.12 5.00
N PRO A 523 -19.91 -6.34 5.03
CA PRO A 523 -19.93 -4.96 5.52
C PRO A 523 -19.70 -4.81 7.04
N THR A 524 -19.55 -5.92 7.78
CA THR A 524 -19.25 -5.94 9.21
C THR A 524 -17.91 -6.59 9.54
N SER A 525 -17.09 -6.96 8.55
CA SER A 525 -15.79 -7.61 8.78
C SER A 525 -14.84 -6.70 9.55
N GLY A 526 -14.15 -7.26 10.53
CA GLY A 526 -13.04 -6.62 11.24
C GLY A 526 -11.66 -6.93 10.63
N GLN A 527 -11.57 -7.84 9.66
CA GLN A 527 -10.28 -8.35 9.18
C GLN A 527 -9.41 -7.24 8.58
N HIS A 528 -8.10 -7.38 8.73
CA HIS A 528 -7.07 -6.38 8.44
C HIS A 528 -7.31 -5.50 7.19
N VAL A 529 -7.68 -6.11 6.04
CA VAL A 529 -7.94 -5.39 4.77
C VAL A 529 -9.43 -5.13 4.56
N ASP A 530 -10.31 -5.99 5.06
CA ASP A 530 -11.76 -5.89 4.91
C ASP A 530 -12.37 -4.73 5.71
N ILE A 531 -11.70 -4.32 6.79
CA ILE A 531 -12.14 -3.22 7.65
C ILE A 531 -12.32 -1.90 6.87
N LEU A 532 -11.63 -1.72 5.73
CA LEU A 532 -11.82 -0.59 4.81
C LEU A 532 -13.20 -0.59 4.10
N GLY A 533 -13.88 -1.74 4.08
CA GLY A 533 -15.26 -1.91 3.63
C GLY A 533 -16.28 -2.02 4.76
N ASN A 534 -15.86 -1.95 6.03
CA ASN A 534 -16.76 -2.05 7.18
C ASN A 534 -17.64 -0.79 7.27
N TYR A 535 -18.96 -0.97 7.23
CA TYR A 535 -19.92 0.13 7.16
C TYR A 535 -19.82 1.10 8.34
N GLU A 536 -19.52 0.59 9.55
CA GLU A 536 -19.41 1.42 10.75
C GLU A 536 -18.03 2.07 10.89
N LEU A 537 -16.97 1.48 10.31
CA LEU A 537 -15.70 2.19 10.10
C LEU A 537 -15.89 3.33 9.11
N ILE A 538 -16.52 3.06 7.96
CA ILE A 538 -16.78 4.09 6.94
C ILE A 538 -17.63 5.21 7.54
N GLU A 539 -18.75 4.92 8.21
CA GLU A 539 -19.57 5.96 8.87
C GLU A 539 -18.76 6.75 9.91
N THR A 540 -17.85 6.09 10.64
CA THR A 540 -16.91 6.76 11.55
C THR A 540 -15.95 7.70 10.81
N VAL A 541 -15.38 7.29 9.67
CA VAL A 541 -14.56 8.15 8.80
C VAL A 541 -15.37 9.35 8.31
N LEU A 542 -16.59 9.14 7.81
CA LEU A 542 -17.48 10.23 7.37
C LEU A 542 -17.76 11.22 8.51
N LYS A 543 -18.04 10.74 9.74
CA LYS A 543 -18.20 11.60 10.93
C LYS A 543 -16.96 12.45 11.22
N ILE A 544 -15.75 11.90 11.04
CA ILE A 544 -14.49 12.61 11.33
C ILE A 544 -14.21 13.67 10.27
N VAL A 545 -14.24 13.34 8.98
CA VAL A 545 -13.86 14.28 7.89
C VAL A 545 -14.86 15.44 7.74
N THR A 546 -16.11 15.22 8.13
CA THR A 546 -17.17 16.26 8.14
C THR A 546 -17.18 17.11 9.42
N GLY A 547 -16.37 16.78 10.42
CA GLY A 547 -16.39 17.45 11.73
C GLY A 547 -17.55 17.06 12.65
N ASN A 548 -18.43 16.13 12.24
CA ASN A 548 -19.51 15.61 13.09
C ASN A 548 -18.99 14.81 14.31
N ALA A 549 -17.73 14.37 14.31
CA ALA A 549 -17.05 13.72 15.44
C ALA A 549 -16.38 14.68 16.45
N GLU A 550 -16.35 15.99 16.15
CA GLU A 550 -15.75 17.01 17.01
C GLU A 550 -16.58 17.27 18.28
N GLY A 551 -16.02 18.04 19.22
CA GLY A 551 -16.70 18.40 20.47
C GLY A 551 -16.97 17.21 21.40
N GLY A 552 -16.20 16.12 21.29
CA GLY A 552 -16.36 14.93 22.11
C GLY A 552 -17.39 13.91 21.62
N LYS A 553 -18.09 14.18 20.51
CA LYS A 553 -19.23 13.35 20.02
C LYS A 553 -18.87 11.91 19.66
N LEU A 554 -17.62 11.65 19.27
CA LEU A 554 -17.11 10.30 19.08
C LEU A 554 -16.18 9.92 20.24
N GLY A 555 -16.49 8.82 20.92
CA GLY A 555 -15.73 8.27 22.04
C GLY A 555 -15.22 6.85 21.79
N ASP A 556 -14.49 6.34 22.79
CA ASP A 556 -13.91 5.00 22.79
C ASP A 556 -14.98 3.90 22.69
N ARG A 557 -14.61 2.79 22.06
CA ARG A 557 -15.37 1.53 22.08
C ARG A 557 -14.40 0.36 22.07
N ILE A 558 -14.31 -0.31 23.21
CA ILE A 558 -13.41 -1.45 23.44
C ILE A 558 -14.24 -2.71 23.67
N TYR A 559 -13.73 -3.82 23.17
CA TYR A 559 -14.32 -5.15 23.15
C TYR A 559 -13.32 -6.23 23.57
N SER A 560 -12.05 -6.02 23.26
CA SER A 560 -10.91 -6.89 23.59
C SER A 560 -10.45 -6.69 25.04
N ASP A 561 -9.56 -7.58 25.50
CA ASP A 561 -8.90 -7.49 26.80
C ASP A 561 -7.65 -6.59 26.79
N VAL A 562 -7.52 -5.70 25.80
CA VAL A 562 -6.36 -4.82 25.59
C VAL A 562 -5.90 -4.06 26.85
N ASP A 563 -6.83 -3.53 27.64
CA ASP A 563 -6.46 -2.75 28.84
C ASP A 563 -5.85 -3.65 29.94
N LYS A 564 -6.21 -4.94 30.00
CA LYS A 564 -5.55 -5.92 30.88
C LYS A 564 -4.13 -6.20 30.41
N HIS A 565 -3.95 -6.42 29.10
CA HIS A 565 -2.62 -6.65 28.52
C HIS A 565 -1.69 -5.44 28.73
N LEU A 566 -2.20 -4.22 28.52
CA LEU A 566 -1.46 -2.98 28.77
C LEU A 566 -1.08 -2.79 30.24
N ALA A 567 -1.93 -3.18 31.20
CA ALA A 567 -1.58 -3.15 32.61
C ALA A 567 -0.43 -4.10 32.99
N THR A 568 -0.21 -5.15 32.19
CA THR A 568 0.94 -6.08 32.33
C THR A 568 2.13 -5.73 31.44
N ALA A 569 2.01 -4.71 30.57
CA ALA A 569 3.09 -4.29 29.69
C ALA A 569 4.16 -3.50 30.48
N GLY A 570 5.42 -3.85 30.26
CA GLY A 570 6.56 -3.14 30.83
C GLY A 570 6.89 -1.85 30.07
N PRO A 571 7.85 -1.07 30.59
CA PRO A 571 8.22 0.21 30.00
C PRO A 571 8.92 0.06 28.64
N CYS A 572 8.45 0.80 27.65
CA CYS A 572 9.20 1.13 26.43
C CYS A 572 9.97 2.45 26.62
N ARG A 573 10.92 2.76 25.73
CA ARG A 573 11.60 4.07 25.74
C ARG A 573 10.86 5.06 24.85
N ASP A 574 10.51 6.21 25.41
CA ASP A 574 10.08 7.35 24.61
C ASP A 574 11.31 8.00 23.94
N PRO A 575 11.32 8.27 22.62
CA PRO A 575 12.37 9.09 21.99
C PRO A 575 12.62 10.42 22.71
N ALA A 576 11.59 11.05 23.29
CA ALA A 576 11.74 12.30 24.06
C ALA A 576 12.62 12.16 25.33
N SER A 577 12.86 10.96 25.83
CA SER A 577 13.73 10.73 26.99
C SER A 577 15.23 10.96 26.71
N ASN A 578 15.63 11.00 25.43
CA ASN A 578 16.99 11.38 25.03
C ASN A 578 17.19 12.91 25.02
N GLU A 579 16.11 13.70 25.00
CA GLU A 579 16.16 15.14 25.24
C GLU A 579 16.14 15.41 26.74
N THR A 580 17.26 15.08 27.42
CA THR A 580 17.57 15.74 28.68
C THR A 580 17.55 17.25 28.46
N ARG A 581 16.60 17.94 29.10
CA ARG A 581 16.52 19.41 29.19
C ARG A 581 17.93 20.01 29.31
N ARG A 582 18.37 20.71 28.26
CA ARG A 582 19.58 21.53 28.21
C ARG A 582 19.29 22.77 27.37
#